data_AF-A0A069CTA7-F1
#
_entry.id   AF-A0A069CTA7-F1
#
_cell.length_a   1.000
_cell.length_b   1.000
_cell.length_c   1.000
_cell.angle_alpha   90.00
_cell.angle_beta   90.00
_cell.angle_gamma   90.00
#
_symmetry.space_group_name_H-M   'P 1'
#
loop_
_entity.id
_entity.type
_entity.pdbx_description
1 polymer ?
#
loop_
_entity_poly.entity_id
_entity_poly.type
_entity_poly.pdbx_seq_one_letter_code
_entity_poly.pdbx_strand_id
1 'polypeptide(L)'
;MAAMNAKSRFQKKLEQFDMAKNRVDELAEAMKEAKEEYLLELMARLQKKLNTDDLNELERFINNVKPLEQTPNASFLAKQEVEHGN
;
A
#
# COMPACT_ATOMS: atom_id res chain seq x y z
N MET A 1 -8.57 17.09 -42.29
CA MET A 1 -9.03 15.85 -41.62
C MET A 1 -8.05 15.28 -40.58
N ALA A 2 -6.73 15.31 -40.78
CA ALA A 2 -5.76 14.76 -39.81
C ALA A 2 -5.75 15.43 -38.41
N ALA A 3 -5.90 16.75 -38.33
CA ALA A 3 -5.92 17.49 -37.05
C ALA A 3 -7.12 17.14 -36.15
N MET A 4 -8.27 16.79 -36.75
CA MET A 4 -9.48 16.40 -36.03
C MET A 4 -9.31 15.04 -35.31
N ASN A 5 -8.56 14.13 -35.92
CA ASN A 5 -8.23 12.82 -35.37
C ASN A 5 -7.19 12.87 -34.25
N ALA A 6 -6.27 13.84 -34.27
CA ALA A 6 -5.31 14.05 -33.19
C ALA A 6 -5.99 14.62 -31.93
N LYS A 7 -6.90 15.59 -32.10
CA LYS A 7 -7.67 16.20 -31.00
C LYS A 7 -8.54 15.17 -30.27
N SER A 8 -9.25 14.31 -31.00
CA SER A 8 -10.10 13.27 -30.39
C SER A 8 -9.30 12.19 -29.66
N ARG A 9 -8.12 11.81 -30.18
CA ARG A 9 -7.20 10.90 -29.49
C ARG A 9 -6.65 11.50 -28.20
N PHE A 10 -6.31 12.80 -28.22
CA PHE A 10 -5.86 13.51 -27.04
C PHE A 10 -6.94 13.59 -25.96
N GLN A 11 -8.18 13.93 -26.34
CA GLN A 11 -9.32 13.95 -25.41
C GLN A 11 -9.56 12.58 -24.75
N LYS A 12 -9.56 11.50 -25.54
CA LYS A 12 -9.68 10.14 -24.99
C LYS A 12 -8.54 9.78 -24.03
N LYS A 13 -7.32 10.25 -24.30
CA LYS A 13 -6.18 10.03 -23.40
C LYS A 13 -6.29 10.84 -22.12
N LEU A 14 -6.83 12.05 -22.19
CA LEU A 14 -7.12 12.86 -21.01
C LEU A 14 -8.18 12.20 -20.14
N GLU A 15 -9.29 11.73 -20.73
CA GLU A 15 -10.33 10.98 -20.01
C GLU A 15 -9.77 9.72 -19.34
N GLN A 16 -8.91 8.97 -20.03
CA GLN A 16 -8.23 7.79 -19.46
C GLN A 16 -7.32 8.16 -18.28
N PHE A 17 -6.63 9.30 -18.37
CA PHE A 17 -5.77 9.80 -17.30
C PHE A 17 -6.61 10.21 -16.08
N ASP A 18 -7.70 10.94 -16.28
CA ASP A 18 -8.59 11.36 -15.20
C ASP A 18 -9.22 10.14 -14.50
N MET A 19 -9.65 9.13 -15.26
CA MET A 19 -10.12 7.86 -14.70
C MET A 19 -9.03 7.13 -13.91
N ALA A 20 -7.80 7.10 -14.41
CA ALA A 20 -6.68 6.47 -13.70
C ALA A 20 -6.35 7.22 -12.40
N LYS A 21 -6.39 8.56 -12.43
CA LYS A 21 -6.20 9.38 -11.24
C LYS A 21 -7.26 9.10 -10.18
N ASN A 22 -8.53 9.10 -10.56
CA ASN A 22 -9.62 8.80 -9.62
C ASN A 22 -9.46 7.41 -8.98
N ARG A 23 -9.04 6.39 -9.76
CA ARG A 23 -8.76 5.05 -9.22
C ARG A 23 -7.59 5.03 -8.25
N VAL A 24 -6.55 5.83 -8.49
CA VAL A 24 -5.42 5.96 -7.56
C VAL A 24 -5.90 6.58 -6.25
N ASP A 25 -6.75 7.61 -6.32
CA ASP A 25 -7.31 8.25 -5.13
C ASP A 25 -8.21 7.27 -4.35
N GLU A 26 -9.06 6.49 -5.04
CA GLU A 26 -9.86 5.42 -4.42
C GLU A 26 -8.99 4.34 -3.75
N LEU A 27 -7.92 3.89 -4.41
CA LEU A 27 -6.99 2.90 -3.86
C LEU A 27 -6.21 3.44 -2.66
N ALA A 28 -5.89 4.73 -2.66
CA ALA A 28 -5.20 5.37 -1.54
C ALA A 28 -6.08 5.39 -0.28
N GLU A 29 -7.37 5.70 -0.41
CA GLU A 29 -8.32 5.63 0.70
C GLU A 29 -8.54 4.18 1.17
N ALA A 30 -8.76 3.23 0.25
CA ALA A 30 -8.90 1.82 0.61
C ALA A 30 -7.67 1.27 1.34
N MET A 31 -6.45 1.69 0.94
CA MET A 31 -5.22 1.31 1.62
C MET A 31 -5.13 1.91 3.03
N LYS A 32 -5.61 3.13 3.21
CA LYS A 32 -5.66 3.78 4.53
C LYS A 32 -6.62 3.03 5.46
N GLU A 33 -7.82 2.71 4.98
CA GLU A 33 -8.81 1.91 5.73
C GLU A 33 -8.23 0.54 6.13
N ALA A 34 -7.67 -0.20 5.17
CA ALA A 34 -7.07 -1.51 5.44
C ALA A 34 -5.91 -1.44 6.45
N LYS A 35 -5.13 -0.35 6.44
CA LYS A 35 -4.06 -0.11 7.43
C LYS A 35 -4.64 0.11 8.82
N GLU A 36 -5.71 0.89 8.94
CA GLU A 36 -6.37 1.14 10.22
C GLU A 36 -6.98 -0.14 10.80
N GLU A 37 -7.67 -0.94 9.97
CA GLU A 37 -8.19 -2.26 10.36
C GLU A 37 -7.08 -3.21 10.82
N TYR A 38 -5.97 -3.27 10.07
CA TYR A 38 -4.83 -4.10 10.44
C TYR A 38 -4.22 -3.69 11.78
N LEU A 39 -4.11 -2.38 12.06
CA LEU A 39 -3.60 -1.87 13.33
C LEU A 39 -4.52 -2.28 14.49
N LEU A 40 -5.84 -2.15 14.32
CA LEU A 40 -6.82 -2.60 15.31
C LEU A 40 -6.70 -4.10 15.58
N GLU A 41 -6.60 -4.91 14.51
CA GLU A 41 -6.43 -6.37 14.66
C GLU A 41 -5.10 -6.71 15.37
N LEU A 42 -4.01 -6.02 15.03
CA LEU A 42 -2.72 -6.22 15.67
C LEU A 42 -2.78 -5.89 17.16
N MET A 43 -3.43 -4.78 17.54
CA MET A 43 -3.63 -4.41 18.95
C MET A 43 -4.44 -5.46 19.69
N ALA A 44 -5.55 -5.94 19.12
CA ALA A 44 -6.37 -6.99 19.73
C ALA A 44 -5.60 -8.31 19.91
N ARG A 45 -4.79 -8.70 18.91
CA ARG A 45 -3.91 -9.87 19.00
C ARG A 45 -2.83 -9.69 20.08
N LEU A 46 -2.29 -8.49 20.24
CA LEU A 46 -1.30 -8.18 21.28
C LEU A 46 -1.92 -8.22 22.69
N GLN A 47 -3.09 -7.59 22.89
CA GLN A 47 -3.86 -7.69 24.14
C GLN A 47 -4.08 -9.14 24.55
N LYS A 48 -4.55 -9.96 23.60
CA LYS A 48 -4.78 -11.40 23.84
C LYS A 48 -3.49 -12.16 24.18
N LYS A 49 -2.38 -11.90 23.47
CA LYS A 49 -1.11 -12.59 23.70
C LYS A 49 -0.45 -12.20 25.03
N LEU A 50 -0.56 -10.94 25.41
CA LEU A 50 0.01 -10.41 26.65
C LEU A 50 -0.94 -10.62 27.84
N ASN A 51 -2.18 -11.03 27.58
CA ASN A 51 -3.24 -11.19 28.58
C ASN A 51 -3.41 -9.93 29.44
N THR A 52 -3.38 -8.77 28.78
CA THR A 52 -3.47 -7.47 29.43
C THR A 52 -4.34 -6.54 28.59
N ASP A 53 -5.21 -5.81 29.28
CA ASP A 53 -5.98 -4.71 28.71
C ASP A 53 -5.29 -3.35 29.00
N ASP A 54 -4.13 -3.35 29.69
CA ASP A 54 -3.37 -2.15 29.97
C ASP A 54 -2.62 -1.68 28.72
N LEU A 55 -3.09 -0.58 28.15
CA LEU A 55 -2.49 0.07 26.99
C LEU A 55 -1.02 0.48 27.24
N ASN A 56 -0.64 0.80 28.48
CA ASN A 56 0.75 1.14 28.81
C ASN A 56 1.66 -0.08 28.74
N GLU A 57 1.16 -1.27 29.08
CA GLU A 57 1.90 -2.53 29.01
C GLU A 57 2.09 -2.94 27.55
N LEU A 58 1.05 -2.75 26.71
CA LEU A 58 1.18 -2.89 25.25
C LEU A 58 2.18 -1.91 24.65
N GLU A 59 2.13 -0.64 25.03
CA GLU A 59 3.02 0.39 24.49
C GLU A 59 4.48 0.12 24.89
N ARG A 60 4.72 -0.31 26.13
CA ARG A 60 6.04 -0.79 26.57
C ARG A 60 6.49 -2.01 25.78
N PHE A 61 5.60 -2.97 25.54
CA PHE A 61 5.93 -4.15 24.73
C PHE A 61 6.29 -3.75 23.29
N ILE A 62 5.49 -2.89 22.65
CA ILE A 62 5.76 -2.37 21.30
C ILE A 62 7.11 -1.65 21.25
N ASN A 63 7.42 -0.82 22.24
CA ASN A 63 8.70 -0.11 22.32
C ASN A 63 9.89 -1.05 22.58
N ASN A 64 9.67 -2.16 23.29
CA ASN A 64 10.70 -3.15 23.60
C ASN A 64 10.95 -4.13 22.44
N VAL A 65 9.91 -4.45 21.65
CA VAL A 65 10.05 -5.24 20.43
C VAL A 65 10.51 -4.29 19.33
N LYS A 66 11.83 -4.18 19.15
CA LYS A 66 12.43 -3.47 18.01
C LYS A 66 11.62 -3.79 16.74
N PRO A 67 11.23 -2.78 15.93
CA PRO A 67 10.66 -3.06 14.63
C PRO A 67 11.66 -3.95 13.89
N LEU A 68 11.21 -5.12 13.42
CA LEU A 68 11.98 -5.91 12.46
C LEU A 68 12.37 -4.94 11.35
N GLU A 69 13.67 -4.88 11.05
CA GLU A 69 14.20 -4.01 10.00
C GLU A 69 13.27 -4.09 8.80
N GLN A 70 12.75 -2.95 8.36
CA GLN A 70 11.95 -2.89 7.14
C GLN A 70 12.76 -3.63 6.09
N THR A 71 12.26 -4.79 5.65
CA THR A 71 12.91 -5.54 4.59
C THR A 71 13.14 -4.55 3.45
N PRO A 72 14.40 -4.30 3.05
CA PRO A 72 14.68 -3.28 2.07
C PRO A 72 14.03 -3.71 0.76
N ASN A 73 12.91 -3.06 0.45
CA ASN A 73 12.19 -3.04 -0.79
C ASN A 73 11.90 -4.42 -1.44
N ALA A 74 10.59 -4.71 -1.57
CA ALA A 74 10.05 -5.63 -2.58
C ALA A 74 10.52 -5.32 -4.03
N SER A 75 11.26 -4.22 -4.26
CA SER A 75 11.98 -3.92 -5.50
C SER A 75 13.08 -4.92 -5.86
N PHE A 76 13.59 -5.75 -4.95
CA PHE A 76 14.64 -6.72 -5.29
C PHE A 76 14.11 -7.99 -5.97
N LEU A 77 12.85 -8.38 -5.73
CA LEU A 77 12.27 -9.59 -6.34
C LEU A 77 11.88 -9.39 -7.81
N ALA A 78 11.63 -8.16 -8.26
CA ALA A 78 11.25 -7.87 -9.64
C ALA A 78 12.43 -7.84 -10.65
N LYS A 79 13.68 -7.97 -10.18
CA LYS A 79 14.86 -7.95 -11.06
C LYS A 79 15.45 -9.34 -11.36
N GLN A 80 14.91 -10.41 -10.78
CA GLN A 80 15.44 -11.76 -10.98
C GLN A 80 14.79 -12.52 -12.16
N GLU A 81 13.82 -11.94 -12.85
CA GLU A 81 13.13 -12.59 -13.98
C GLU A 81 13.62 -12.17 -15.38
N VAL A 82 14.70 -11.37 -15.50
CA VAL A 82 15.20 -10.91 -16.82
C VAL A 82 16.54 -11.54 -17.23
N GLU A 83 17.18 -12.35 -16.39
CA GLU A 83 18.45 -13.02 -16.71
C GLU A 83 18.30 -14.54 -16.88
N HIS A 84 17.31 -15.02 -17.62
CA HIS A 84 17.40 -16.31 -18.30
C HIS A 84 16.83 -16.21 -19.71
N GLY A 85 17.50 -15.39 -20.52
CA GLY A 85 17.53 -15.57 -21.97
C GLY A 85 18.72 -16.45 -22.33
N ASN A 86 18.44 -17.68 -22.73
CA ASN A 86 19.25 -18.48 -23.66
C ASN A 86 18.31 -19.40 -24.43
#